data_AF-A0A2A2K9Z8-F1
#
_entry.id   AF-A0A2A2K9Z8-F1
#
_cell.length_a   1.000
_cell.length_b   1.000
_cell.length_c   1.000
_cell.angle_alpha   90.00
_cell.angle_beta   90.00
_cell.angle_gamma   90.00
#
_symmetry.space_group_name_H-M   'P 1'
#
loop_
_entity.id
_entity.type
_entity.pdbx_description
1 polymer ?
#
loop_
_entity_poly.entity_id
_entity_poly.type
_entity_poly.pdbx_seq_one_letter_code
_entity_poly.pdbx_strand_id
1 'polypeptide(L)'
;MSSSPDFLAGPLWSFFPILACVSFSEFCFGLVHVFFCLPLYFLILPILNGFLGLVAAVHAMFLRYPNKCDFYMQVSSALLSFVFFVLSAMETFCLQMQDTSGAITWRYKCHGYIARSVNIVGAATSTLLLALTSFGIFCWFKRYKLLQLVKNADLQGY
;
A
#
# COMPACT_ATOMS: atom_id res chain seq x y z
N MET A 1 17.50 -18.16 25.72
CA MET A 1 17.90 -16.99 24.91
C MET A 1 16.65 -16.27 24.42
N SER A 2 16.21 -15.25 25.17
CA SER A 2 15.08 -14.40 24.83
C SER A 2 15.51 -13.39 23.77
N SER A 3 15.16 -13.63 22.51
CA SER A 3 15.17 -12.56 21.51
C SER A 3 14.01 -11.62 21.83
N SER A 4 14.40 -10.43 22.28
CA SER A 4 13.58 -9.34 22.83
C SER A 4 12.33 -9.03 21.99
N PRO A 5 11.14 -9.05 22.59
CA PRO A 5 9.84 -8.91 21.93
C PRO A 5 9.50 -7.49 21.43
N ASP A 6 10.32 -6.49 21.75
CA ASP A 6 9.98 -5.07 21.57
C ASP A 6 10.51 -4.45 20.27
N PHE A 7 11.54 -5.07 19.65
CA PHE A 7 12.24 -4.46 18.52
C PHE A 7 11.40 -4.41 17.24
N LEU A 8 10.45 -5.34 17.03
CA LEU A 8 9.58 -5.33 15.86
C LEU A 8 8.23 -4.64 16.12
N ALA A 9 7.73 -4.70 17.35
CA ALA A 9 6.46 -4.07 17.72
C ALA A 9 6.57 -2.54 17.64
N GLY A 10 7.62 -1.93 18.19
CA GLY A 10 7.86 -0.48 18.15
C GLY A 10 7.80 0.12 16.73
N PRO A 11 8.62 -0.35 15.77
CA PRO A 11 8.61 0.18 14.40
C PRO A 11 7.33 -0.15 13.63
N LEU A 12 6.66 -1.28 13.91
CA LEU A 12 5.36 -1.61 13.28
C LEU A 12 4.32 -0.49 13.50
N TRP A 13 4.23 0.01 14.74
CA TRP A 13 3.30 1.09 15.07
C TRP A 13 3.65 2.42 14.41
N SER A 14 4.94 2.64 14.10
CA SER A 14 5.43 3.82 13.38
C SER A 14 5.12 3.78 11.87
N PHE A 15 4.97 2.58 11.29
CA PHE A 15 4.65 2.45 9.86
C PHE A 15 3.22 2.83 9.51
N PHE A 16 2.25 2.73 10.44
CA PHE A 16 0.85 3.12 10.17
C PHE A 16 0.63 4.61 9.86
N PRO A 17 1.18 5.58 10.60
CA PRO A 17 1.05 7.01 10.24
C PRO A 17 1.80 7.34 8.93
N ILE A 18 2.93 6.68 8.66
CA ILE A 18 3.66 6.84 7.39
C ILE A 18 2.80 6.31 6.23
N LEU A 19 2.17 5.14 6.40
CA LEU A 19 1.24 4.57 5.44
C LEU A 19 0.07 5.52 5.17
N ALA A 20 -0.50 6.15 6.21
CA ALA A 20 -1.55 7.15 6.06
C ALA A 20 -1.11 8.35 5.20
N CYS A 21 0.08 8.90 5.47
CA CYS A 21 0.64 10.00 4.68
C CYS A 21 0.89 9.61 3.22
N VAL A 22 1.43 8.41 2.97
CA VAL A 22 1.67 7.90 1.62
C VAL A 22 0.34 7.69 0.88
N SER A 23 -0.65 7.02 1.49
CA SER A 23 -1.97 6.82 0.87
C SER A 23 -2.70 8.14 0.61
N PHE A 24 -2.57 9.13 1.49
CA PHE A 24 -3.10 10.47 1.27
C PHE A 24 -2.44 11.16 0.07
N SER A 25 -1.10 11.06 -0.04
CA SER A 25 -0.38 11.60 -1.18
C SER A 25 -0.78 10.93 -2.49
N GLU A 26 -0.94 9.60 -2.50
CA GLU A 26 -1.34 8.80 -3.66
C GLU A 26 -2.77 9.19 -4.11
N PHE A 27 -3.67 9.45 -3.15
CA PHE A 27 -5.01 9.96 -3.42
C PHE A 27 -4.99 11.35 -4.05
N CYS A 28 -4.20 12.29 -3.51
CA CYS A 28 -4.08 13.64 -4.05
C CYS A 28 -3.47 13.66 -5.45
N PHE A 29 -2.41 12.88 -5.69
CA PHE A 29 -1.83 12.75 -7.03
C PHE A 29 -2.79 12.07 -8.01
N GLY A 30 -3.57 11.09 -7.55
CA GLY A 30 -4.67 10.52 -8.31
C GLY A 30 -5.69 11.57 -8.74
N LEU A 31 -6.12 12.45 -7.83
CA LEU A 31 -7.03 13.55 -8.15
C LEU A 31 -6.43 14.54 -9.14
N VAL A 32 -5.19 14.99 -8.94
CA VAL A 32 -4.50 15.89 -9.87
C VAL A 32 -4.38 15.24 -11.25
N HIS A 33 -4.05 13.95 -11.30
CA HIS A 33 -4.01 13.20 -12.56
C HIS A 33 -5.37 13.16 -13.26
N VAL A 34 -6.47 13.03 -12.50
CA VAL A 34 -7.85 13.07 -13.03
C VAL A 34 -8.21 14.42 -13.63
N PHE A 35 -7.84 15.51 -12.97
CA PHE A 35 -8.18 16.86 -13.44
C PHE A 35 -7.40 17.29 -14.70
N PHE A 36 -6.16 16.81 -14.88
CA PHE A 36 -5.29 17.27 -15.96
C PHE A 36 -5.13 16.28 -17.13
N CYS A 37 -5.48 15.00 -16.97
CA CYS A 37 -5.36 13.97 -18.01
C CYS A 37 -6.65 13.11 -18.13
N LEU A 38 -7.40 13.24 -19.22
CA LEU A 38 -8.29 12.18 -19.73
C LEU A 38 -8.03 11.99 -21.23
N PRO A 39 -8.15 10.76 -21.77
CA PRO A 39 -9.18 9.78 -21.42
C PRO A 39 -8.64 8.37 -21.11
N LEU A 40 -9.01 7.78 -19.96
CA LEU A 40 -9.40 6.36 -19.90
C LEU A 40 -10.04 5.97 -18.55
N TYR A 41 -10.98 5.04 -18.66
CA TYR A 41 -11.80 4.37 -17.63
C TYR A 41 -11.04 3.79 -16.41
N PHE A 42 -9.70 3.69 -16.49
CA PHE A 42 -8.82 3.14 -15.44
C PHE A 42 -8.48 4.12 -14.30
N LEU A 43 -8.94 5.38 -14.38
CA LEU A 43 -8.64 6.48 -13.46
C LEU A 43 -9.24 6.34 -12.04
N ILE A 44 -10.30 5.54 -11.88
CA ILE A 44 -10.97 5.34 -10.58
C ILE A 44 -10.14 4.41 -9.67
N LEU A 45 -9.31 3.53 -10.25
CA LEU A 45 -8.49 2.59 -9.48
C LEU A 45 -7.49 3.25 -8.52
N PRO A 46 -6.68 4.26 -8.91
CA PRO A 46 -5.77 4.93 -7.97
C PRO A 46 -6.51 5.69 -6.87
N ILE A 47 -7.67 6.30 -7.17
CA ILE A 47 -8.51 6.96 -6.17
C ILE A 47 -9.03 5.93 -5.16
N LEU A 48 -9.55 4.79 -5.63
CA LEU A 48 -10.02 3.70 -4.77
C LEU A 48 -8.88 3.10 -3.94
N ASN A 49 -7.68 2.95 -4.52
CA ASN A 49 -6.52 2.44 -3.82
C ASN A 49 -6.07 3.37 -2.68
N GLY A 50 -5.94 4.66 -2.97
CA GLY A 50 -5.62 5.69 -1.97
C GLY A 50 -6.68 5.75 -0.86
N PHE A 51 -7.96 5.68 -1.22
CA PHE A 51 -9.06 5.70 -0.25
C PHE A 51 -9.06 4.45 0.65
N LEU A 52 -8.92 3.25 0.09
CA LEU A 52 -8.87 2.00 0.86
C LEU A 52 -7.64 1.96 1.78
N GLY A 53 -6.48 2.43 1.30
CA GLY A 53 -5.26 2.56 2.10
C GLY A 53 -5.40 3.55 3.25
N LEU A 54 -6.05 4.70 3.01
CA LEU A 54 -6.34 5.69 4.04
C LEU A 54 -7.29 5.14 5.11
N VAL A 55 -8.38 4.48 4.69
CA VAL A 55 -9.34 3.86 5.60
C VAL A 55 -8.67 2.80 6.44
N ALA A 56 -7.83 1.94 5.84
CA ALA A 56 -7.07 0.92 6.57
C ALA A 56 -6.11 1.55 7.59
N ALA A 57 -5.37 2.59 7.22
CA ALA A 57 -4.43 3.26 8.12
C ALA A 57 -5.14 3.97 9.30
N VAL A 58 -6.28 4.61 9.03
CA VAL A 58 -7.11 5.24 10.07
C VAL A 58 -7.72 4.18 10.99
N HIS A 59 -8.23 3.08 10.44
CA HIS A 59 -8.75 1.97 11.25
C HIS A 59 -7.68 1.37 12.16
N ALA A 60 -6.46 1.17 11.64
CA ALA A 60 -5.33 0.65 12.40
C ALA A 60 -4.86 1.63 13.50
N MET A 61 -4.99 2.94 13.30
CA MET A 61 -4.66 3.94 14.33
C MET A 61 -5.69 3.98 15.46
N PHE A 62 -6.99 3.81 15.16
CA PHE A 62 -8.04 3.83 16.17
C PHE A 62 -8.19 2.50 16.93
N LEU A 63 -7.89 1.37 16.29
CA LEU A 63 -7.88 0.07 16.94
C LEU A 63 -6.45 -0.29 17.35
N ARG A 64 -6.13 -0.11 18.64
CA ARG A 64 -4.84 -0.50 19.23
C ARG A 64 -4.56 -2.01 19.20
N TYR A 65 -5.45 -2.82 18.63
CA TYR A 65 -5.27 -4.26 18.47
C TYR A 65 -5.59 -4.71 17.03
N PRO A 66 -4.72 -5.53 16.40
CA PRO A 66 -4.96 -6.01 15.04
C PRO A 66 -6.18 -6.94 14.99
N ASN A 67 -7.13 -6.62 14.11
CA ASN A 67 -8.32 -7.42 13.84
C ASN A 67 -8.20 -8.12 12.47
N LYS A 68 -8.92 -9.21 12.27
CA LYS A 68 -8.96 -9.93 10.98
C LYS A 68 -9.43 -9.02 9.83
N CYS A 69 -10.36 -8.10 10.10
CA CYS A 69 -10.85 -7.13 9.11
C CYS A 69 -9.75 -6.21 8.59
N ASP A 70 -8.82 -5.79 9.44
CA ASP A 70 -7.69 -4.93 9.07
C ASP A 70 -6.76 -5.65 8.08
N PHE A 71 -6.49 -6.93 8.34
CA PHE A 71 -5.73 -7.79 7.42
C PHE A 71 -6.39 -7.91 6.05
N TYR A 72 -7.71 -8.12 5.98
CA TYR A 72 -8.42 -8.20 4.69
C TYR A 72 -8.36 -6.88 3.92
N MET A 73 -8.54 -5.74 4.59
CA MET A 73 -8.43 -4.44 3.92
C MET A 73 -7.01 -4.19 3.38
N GLN A 74 -5.99 -4.55 4.16
CA GLN A 74 -4.59 -4.37 3.79
C GLN A 74 -4.14 -5.30 2.63
N VAL A 75 -4.66 -6.53 2.58
CA VAL A 75 -4.45 -7.44 1.45
C VAL A 75 -5.17 -6.95 0.19
N SER A 76 -6.40 -6.45 0.33
CA SER A 76 -7.17 -5.94 -0.81
C SER A 76 -6.52 -4.70 -1.44
N SER A 77 -5.98 -3.78 -0.62
CA SER A 77 -5.23 -2.62 -1.12
C SER A 77 -3.91 -3.02 -1.76
N ALA A 78 -3.23 -4.04 -1.24
CA ALA A 78 -1.99 -4.55 -1.84
C ALA A 78 -2.25 -5.16 -3.24
N LEU A 79 -3.32 -5.95 -3.38
CA LEU A 79 -3.73 -6.51 -4.67
C LEU A 79 -4.11 -5.41 -5.66
N LEU A 80 -4.87 -4.40 -5.22
CA LEU A 80 -5.27 -3.28 -6.07
C LEU A 80 -4.05 -2.44 -6.50
N SER A 81 -3.12 -2.18 -5.58
CA SER A 81 -1.85 -1.48 -5.87
C SER A 81 -0.99 -2.25 -6.88
N PHE A 82 -0.92 -3.58 -6.77
CA PHE A 82 -0.18 -4.42 -7.71
C PHE A 82 -0.80 -4.38 -9.11
N VAL A 83 -2.12 -4.50 -9.20
CA VAL A 83 -2.84 -4.37 -10.48
C VAL A 83 -2.60 -2.98 -11.09
N PHE A 84 -2.65 -1.92 -10.28
CA PHE A 84 -2.37 -0.56 -10.73
C PHE A 84 -0.93 -0.39 -11.24
N PHE A 85 0.06 -0.97 -10.54
CA PHE A 85 1.46 -0.97 -10.96
C PHE A 85 1.65 -1.63 -12.33
N VAL A 86 1.06 -2.80 -12.55
CA VAL A 86 1.14 -3.52 -13.84
C VAL A 86 0.47 -2.70 -14.96
N LEU A 87 -0.68 -2.11 -14.69
CA LEU A 87 -1.40 -1.27 -15.67
C LEU A 87 -0.59 -0.02 -16.03
N SER A 88 -0.02 0.67 -15.04
CA SER A 88 0.84 1.83 -15.27
C SER A 88 2.09 1.47 -16.06
N ALA A 89 2.68 0.29 -15.81
CA ALA A 89 3.83 -0.21 -16.56
C ALA A 89 3.44 -0.49 -18.03
N MET A 90 2.31 -1.16 -18.27
CA MET A 90 1.78 -1.42 -19.60
C MET A 90 1.52 -0.12 -20.37
N GLU A 91 0.95 0.90 -19.71
CA GLU A 91 0.71 2.20 -20.33
C GLU A 91 2.01 2.88 -20.79
N THR A 92 3.07 2.82 -19.97
CA THR A 92 4.41 3.31 -20.37
C THR A 92 4.95 2.58 -21.59
N PHE A 93 4.84 1.24 -21.64
CA PHE A 93 5.35 0.47 -22.79
C PHE A 93 4.53 0.72 -24.07
N CYS A 94 3.20 0.80 -23.98
CA CYS A 94 2.32 1.04 -25.13
C CYS A 94 2.57 2.42 -25.77
N LEU A 95 2.80 3.46 -24.96
CA LEU A 95 3.02 4.81 -25.48
C LEU A 95 4.44 5.02 -26.00
N GLN A 96 5.41 4.30 -25.46
CA GLN A 96 6.77 4.29 -25.98
C GLN A 96 6.84 3.66 -27.38
N MET A 97 5.95 2.73 -27.71
CA MET A 97 5.81 2.21 -29.08
C MET A 97 5.18 3.24 -30.03
N GLN A 98 4.16 3.98 -29.61
CA GLN A 98 3.47 4.99 -30.43
C GLN A 98 4.38 6.19 -30.81
N ASP A 99 5.36 6.49 -29.95
CA ASP A 99 6.25 7.66 -30.07
C ASP A 99 7.27 7.60 -31.21
N THR A 100 7.40 6.47 -31.90
CA THR A 100 8.26 6.35 -33.10
C THR A 100 7.70 7.10 -34.33
N SER A 101 6.47 7.64 -34.27
CA SER A 101 5.76 8.16 -35.45
C SER A 101 5.46 9.67 -35.47
N GLY A 102 5.87 10.48 -34.49
CA GLY A 102 5.46 11.91 -34.48
C GLY A 102 6.25 12.83 -33.55
N ALA A 103 7.05 13.72 -34.15
CA ALA A 103 8.02 14.62 -33.51
C ALA A 103 7.42 15.93 -32.93
N ILE A 104 6.13 15.98 -32.61
CA ILE A 104 5.49 17.23 -32.21
C ILE A 104 4.88 16.99 -30.85
N THR A 105 5.18 17.88 -29.88
CA THR A 105 4.62 17.97 -28.52
C THR A 105 5.45 17.49 -27.31
N TRP A 106 6.73 17.87 -27.25
CA TRP A 106 7.64 17.66 -26.11
C TRP A 106 7.13 18.12 -24.71
N ARG A 107 6.23 19.11 -24.63
CA ARG A 107 5.81 19.74 -23.37
C ARG A 107 4.73 18.93 -22.67
N TYR A 108 3.82 18.34 -23.45
CA TYR A 108 2.76 17.48 -22.92
C TYR A 108 3.34 16.09 -22.58
N LYS A 109 4.37 15.65 -23.32
CA LYS A 109 5.18 14.45 -23.02
C LYS A 109 5.92 14.51 -21.68
N CYS A 110 6.68 15.59 -21.41
CA CYS A 110 7.42 15.71 -20.15
C CYS A 110 6.50 15.72 -18.93
N HIS A 111 5.33 16.36 -19.02
CA HIS A 111 4.39 16.43 -17.91
C HIS A 111 3.73 15.07 -17.62
N GLY A 112 3.36 14.31 -18.66
CA GLY A 112 2.84 12.96 -18.51
C GLY A 112 3.87 11.94 -18.00
N TYR A 113 5.13 12.05 -18.44
CA TYR A 113 6.21 11.16 -17.98
C TYR A 113 6.49 11.30 -16.47
N ILE A 114 6.55 12.54 -15.96
CA ILE A 114 6.78 12.81 -14.53
C ILE A 114 5.60 12.28 -13.70
N ALA A 115 4.36 12.53 -14.13
CA ALA A 115 3.20 12.04 -13.40
C ALA A 115 3.17 10.49 -13.33
N ARG A 116 3.59 9.81 -14.40
CA ARG A 116 3.67 8.35 -14.44
C ARG A 116 4.78 7.77 -13.58
N SER A 117 5.97 8.35 -13.59
CA SER A 117 7.07 7.88 -12.75
C SER A 117 6.74 8.02 -11.27
N VAL A 118 6.07 9.11 -10.88
CA VAL A 118 5.57 9.31 -9.51
C VAL A 118 4.51 8.27 -9.14
N ASN A 119 3.59 7.92 -10.05
CA ASN A 119 2.60 6.86 -9.81
C ASN A 119 3.25 5.47 -9.63
N ILE A 120 4.25 5.12 -10.44
CA ILE A 120 4.98 3.85 -10.33
C ILE A 120 5.73 3.78 -8.99
N VAL A 121 6.43 4.85 -8.62
CA VAL A 121 7.15 4.93 -7.33
C VAL A 121 6.18 4.90 -6.16
N GLY A 122 5.05 5.60 -6.26
CA GLY A 122 3.98 5.58 -5.27
C GLY A 122 3.45 4.16 -5.03
N ALA A 123 3.04 3.47 -6.10
CA ALA A 123 2.54 2.10 -6.04
C ALA A 123 3.59 1.10 -5.51
N ALA A 124 4.87 1.26 -5.88
CA ALA A 124 5.96 0.43 -5.36
C ALA A 124 6.19 0.67 -3.85
N THR A 125 6.10 1.92 -3.42
CA THR A 125 6.30 2.28 -2.01
C THR A 125 5.12 1.81 -1.15
N SER A 126 3.88 1.97 -1.63
CA SER A 126 2.69 1.52 -0.92
C SER A 126 2.61 0.00 -0.82
N THR A 127 2.91 -0.74 -1.90
CA THR A 127 3.01 -2.21 -1.87
C THR A 127 4.05 -2.70 -0.89
N LEU A 128 5.22 -2.06 -0.82
CA LEU A 128 6.28 -2.43 0.13
C LEU A 128 5.86 -2.18 1.59
N LEU A 129 5.25 -1.03 1.88
CA LEU A 129 4.74 -0.73 3.22
C LEU A 129 3.63 -1.69 3.63
N LEU A 130 2.70 -2.01 2.72
CA LEU A 130 1.62 -2.99 2.95
C LEU A 130 2.16 -4.40 3.20
N ALA A 131 3.23 -4.80 2.49
CA ALA A 131 3.89 -6.08 2.71
C ALA A 131 4.54 -6.15 4.11
N LEU A 132 5.19 -5.06 4.54
CA LEU A 132 5.81 -4.99 5.87
C LEU A 132 4.76 -5.02 6.99
N THR A 133 3.66 -4.28 6.86
CA THR A 133 2.59 -4.26 7.88
C THR A 133 1.85 -5.59 7.95
N SER A 134 1.52 -6.20 6.81
CA SER A 134 0.82 -7.49 6.78
C SER A 134 1.66 -8.64 7.36
N PHE A 135 2.97 -8.67 7.06
CA PHE A 135 3.89 -9.63 7.68
C PHE A 135 4.00 -9.42 9.19
N GLY A 136 4.08 -8.16 9.63
CA GLY A 136 4.08 -7.81 11.05
C GLY A 136 2.84 -8.27 11.80
N ILE A 137 1.64 -8.07 11.21
CA ILE A 137 0.37 -8.53 11.78
C ILE A 137 0.33 -10.07 11.85
N PHE A 138 0.80 -10.77 10.81
CA PHE A 138 0.83 -12.24 10.81
C PHE A 138 1.75 -12.80 11.90
N CYS A 139 2.94 -12.23 12.06
CA CYS A 139 3.87 -12.59 13.12
C CYS A 139 3.27 -12.35 14.51
N TRP A 140 2.53 -11.24 14.69
CA TRP A 140 1.83 -10.93 15.95
C TRP A 140 0.79 -12.00 16.31
N PHE A 141 -0.05 -12.43 15.36
CA PHE A 141 -1.07 -13.46 15.60
C PHE A 141 -0.47 -14.81 15.99
N LYS A 142 0.61 -15.24 15.32
CA LYS A 142 1.28 -16.52 15.64
C LYS A 142 1.84 -16.51 17.06
N ARG A 143 2.42 -15.38 17.47
CA ARG A 143 2.96 -15.17 18.83
C ARG A 143 1.86 -15.16 19.88
N TYR A 144 0.74 -14.48 19.63
CA TYR A 144 -0.39 -14.42 20.57
C TYR A 144 -0.97 -15.81 20.85
N LYS A 145 -1.14 -16.64 19.82
CA LYS A 145 -1.59 -18.03 20.01
C LYS A 145 -0.58 -18.87 20.80
N LEU A 146 0.72 -18.73 20.54
CA LEU A 146 1.74 -19.46 21.31
C LEU A 146 1.74 -19.08 22.79
N LEU A 147 1.62 -17.78 23.12
CA LEU A 147 1.52 -17.31 24.50
C LEU A 147 0.29 -17.88 25.22
N GLN A 148 -0.86 -17.94 24.55
CA GLN A 148 -2.07 -18.58 25.09
C GLN A 148 -1.86 -20.07 25.37
N LEU A 149 -1.21 -20.79 24.45
CA LEU A 149 -0.94 -22.22 24.63
C LEU A 149 0.04 -22.52 25.77
N VAL A 150 1.12 -21.74 25.91
CA VAL A 150 2.05 -21.88 27.03
C VAL A 150 1.34 -21.63 28.35
N LYS A 151 0.53 -20.56 28.43
CA LYS A 151 -0.23 -20.21 29.63
C LYS A 151 -1.25 -21.30 30.02
N ASN A 152 -1.86 -21.94 29.03
CA ASN A 152 -2.78 -23.07 29.24
C ASN A 152 -2.04 -24.37 29.64
N ALA A 153 -0.82 -24.57 29.15
CA ALA A 153 0.01 -25.72 29.51
C ALA A 153 0.55 -25.60 30.95
N ASP A 154 0.96 -24.40 31.39
CA ASP A 154 1.34 -24.14 32.79
C ASP A 154 0.17 -24.39 33.76
N LEU A 155 -1.06 -24.08 33.35
CA LEU A 155 -2.27 -24.33 34.15
C LEU A 155 -2.65 -25.83 34.26
N GLN A 156 -2.18 -26.68 33.35
CA GLN A 156 -2.41 -28.13 33.42
C GLN A 156 -1.31 -28.88 34.19
N GLY A 157 -0.21 -28.20 34.54
CA GLY A 157 0.90 -28.75 35.31
C GLY A 157 0.82 -28.52 36.83
N TYR A 158 -0.23 -27.89 37.32
CA TYR A 158 -0.53 -27.66 38.74
C TYR A 158 -1.75 -28.46 39.21
#